data_AF-A0A937V915-F1
#
_entry.id   AF-A0A937V915-F1
#
_cell.length_a   1.000
_cell.length_b   1.000
_cell.length_c   1.000
_cell.angle_alpha   90.00
_cell.angle_beta   90.00
_cell.angle_gamma   90.00
#
_symmetry.space_group_name_H-M   'P 1'
#
loop_
_entity.id
_entity.type
_entity.pdbx_description
1 polymer ?
#
loop_
_entity_poly.entity_id
_entity_poly.type
_entity_poly.pdbx_seq_one_letter_code
_entity_poly.pdbx_strand_id
1 'polypeptide(L)'
;ATIRGRPPVAAGGLMQDLIKILRENNESVPRPLPRVTPDDIVRAELALGLKLPPDYVQLQLGAGDVVFGTLEPATLQPESGHTYIGSVVEGARAAGVPASLLPICENNGAYYCLAPDGQVQYWDHGPTKEKWASLAAWVREVWLSSA
;
A
#
# COMPACT_ATOMS: atom_id res chain seq x y z
N ALA A 1 9.50 25.01 31.21
CA ALA A 1 8.93 24.52 29.94
C ALA A 1 9.79 23.35 29.48
N THR A 2 9.35 22.11 29.73
CA THR A 2 10.09 20.91 29.35
C THR A 2 9.23 20.20 28.32
N ILE A 3 9.60 20.33 27.04
CA ILE A 3 9.00 19.57 25.96
C ILE A 3 9.47 18.12 26.18
N ARG A 4 8.59 17.30 26.76
CA ARG A 4 8.82 15.86 26.88
C ARG A 4 8.90 15.30 25.47
N GLY A 5 10.05 14.74 25.13
CA GLY A 5 10.24 13.94 23.92
C GLY A 5 9.16 12.86 23.89
N ARG A 6 8.34 12.89 22.84
CA ARG A 6 7.41 11.82 22.52
C ARG A 6 8.27 10.57 22.28
N PRO A 7 7.96 9.41 22.90
CA PRO A 7 8.73 8.19 22.64
C PRO A 7 8.64 7.83 21.16
N PRO A 8 9.65 7.15 20.58
CA PRO A 8 9.51 6.59 19.25
C PRO A 8 8.34 5.63 19.28
N VAL A 9 7.27 5.96 18.55
CA VAL A 9 6.19 5.02 18.30
C VAL A 9 6.86 3.81 17.62
N ALA A 10 6.82 2.66 18.28
CA ALA A 10 7.20 1.41 17.63
C ALA A 10 6.45 1.34 16.30
N ALA A 11 7.13 1.04 15.20
CA ALA A 11 6.55 1.11 13.85
C ALA A 11 5.18 0.39 13.72
N GLY A 12 4.99 -0.69 14.49
CA GLY A 12 3.71 -1.40 14.58
C GLY A 12 2.55 -0.58 15.17
N GLY A 13 2.80 0.32 16.12
CA GLY A 13 1.78 1.21 16.67
C GLY A 13 1.33 2.29 15.68
N LEU A 14 2.27 2.87 14.92
CA LEU A 14 1.95 3.91 13.93
C LEU A 14 1.04 3.37 12.83
N MET A 15 1.36 2.20 12.28
CA MET A 15 0.54 1.60 11.22
C MET A 15 -0.87 1.26 11.72
N GLN A 16 -1.03 0.80 12.96
CA GLN A 16 -2.36 0.55 13.53
C GLN A 16 -3.19 1.85 13.67
N ASP A 17 -2.57 2.95 14.12
CA ASP A 17 -3.25 4.24 14.20
C ASP A 17 -3.69 4.73 12.81
N LEU A 18 -2.85 4.56 11.79
CA LEU A 18 -3.18 4.91 10.40
C LEU A 18 -4.30 4.04 9.83
N ILE A 19 -4.26 2.73 10.08
CA ILE A 19 -5.34 1.80 9.70
C ILE A 19 -6.67 2.24 10.33
N LYS A 20 -6.65 2.65 11.61
CA LYS A 20 -7.84 3.15 12.28
C LYS A 20 -8.38 4.40 11.59
N ILE A 21 -7.53 5.37 11.27
CA ILE A 21 -7.93 6.59 10.56
C ILE A 21 -8.55 6.25 9.19
N LEU A 22 -7.91 5.38 8.42
CA LEU A 22 -8.44 4.92 7.12
C LEU A 22 -9.83 4.29 7.27
N ARG A 23 -10.04 3.44 8.28
CA ARG A 23 -11.33 2.80 8.55
C ARG A 23 -12.41 3.80 8.94
N GLU A 24 -12.09 4.77 9.78
CA GLU A 24 -13.03 5.81 10.22
C GLU A 24 -13.45 6.73 9.06
N ASN A 25 -12.63 6.85 8.02
CA ASN A 25 -12.88 7.70 6.86
C ASN A 25 -13.20 6.91 5.58
N ASN A 26 -13.49 5.60 5.70
CA ASN A 26 -13.80 4.77 4.54
C ASN A 26 -15.03 5.29 3.79
N GLU A 27 -14.88 5.50 2.49
CA GLU A 27 -15.94 6.05 1.64
C GLU A 27 -17.00 4.99 1.30
N SER A 28 -18.26 5.40 1.27
CA SER A 28 -19.36 4.53 0.86
C SER A 28 -19.40 4.43 -0.66
N VAL A 29 -19.17 3.23 -1.19
CA VAL A 29 -19.23 2.93 -2.61
C VAL A 29 -20.37 1.96 -2.93
N PRO A 30 -20.95 1.97 -4.15
CA PRO A 30 -22.06 1.08 -4.51
C PRO A 30 -21.75 -0.42 -4.35
N ARG A 31 -20.49 -0.80 -4.51
CA ARG A 31 -20.01 -2.17 -4.32
C ARG A 31 -18.73 -2.15 -3.46
N PRO A 32 -18.85 -2.26 -2.13
CA PRO A 32 -17.70 -2.34 -1.24
C PRO A 32 -16.86 -3.59 -1.52
N LEU A 33 -15.55 -3.48 -1.31
CA LEU A 33 -14.65 -4.63 -1.37
C LEU A 33 -14.85 -5.52 -0.13
N PRO A 34 -14.68 -6.84 -0.26
CA PRO A 34 -14.68 -7.73 0.90
C PRO A 34 -13.43 -7.51 1.74
N ARG A 35 -13.56 -7.64 3.06
CA ARG A 35 -12.39 -7.56 3.95
C ARG A 35 -11.35 -8.62 3.61
N VAL A 36 -10.09 -8.20 3.55
CA VAL A 36 -8.95 -9.07 3.28
C VAL A 36 -8.75 -10.08 4.42
N THR A 37 -8.49 -11.33 4.05
CA THR A 37 -8.24 -12.46 4.95
C THR A 37 -6.81 -12.99 4.84
N PRO A 38 -6.31 -13.78 5.80
CA PRO A 38 -5.03 -14.46 5.67
C PRO A 38 -4.94 -15.37 4.43
N ASP A 39 -6.05 -15.94 3.97
CA ASP A 39 -6.06 -16.77 2.77
C ASP A 39 -5.85 -15.92 1.49
N ASP A 40 -6.33 -14.67 1.47
CA ASP A 40 -6.04 -13.72 0.39
C ASP A 40 -4.53 -13.42 0.30
N ILE A 41 -3.87 -13.27 1.46
CA ILE A 41 -2.41 -13.08 1.53
C ILE A 41 -1.69 -14.28 0.91
N VAL A 42 -2.06 -15.51 1.31
CA VAL A 42 -1.44 -16.73 0.78
C VAL A 42 -1.67 -16.85 -0.73
N ARG A 43 -2.89 -16.56 -1.21
CA ARG A 43 -3.19 -16.57 -2.65
C ARG A 43 -2.35 -15.55 -3.42
N ALA A 44 -2.23 -14.33 -2.91
CA ALA A 44 -1.43 -13.28 -3.52
C ALA A 44 0.06 -13.65 -3.56
N GLU A 45 0.62 -14.16 -2.46
CA GLU A 45 2.01 -14.63 -2.41
C GLU A 45 2.29 -15.75 -3.41
N LEU A 46 1.37 -16.72 -3.54
CA LEU A 46 1.48 -17.82 -4.51
C LEU A 46 1.41 -17.30 -5.95
N ALA A 47 0.46 -16.40 -6.24
CA ALA A 47 0.29 -15.82 -7.57
C ALA A 47 1.51 -14.98 -8.00
N LEU A 48 2.09 -14.22 -7.07
CA LEU A 48 3.26 -13.38 -7.32
C LEU A 48 4.60 -14.13 -7.24
N GLY A 49 4.61 -15.32 -6.64
CA GLY A 49 5.84 -16.09 -6.41
C GLY A 49 6.79 -15.41 -5.40
N LEU A 50 6.27 -14.60 -4.47
CA LEU A 50 7.06 -13.88 -3.46
C LEU A 50 6.33 -13.81 -2.13
N LYS A 51 7.08 -13.58 -1.05
CA LYS A 51 6.52 -13.26 0.26
C LYS A 51 6.21 -11.78 0.38
N LEU A 52 5.01 -11.44 0.82
CA LEU A 52 4.60 -10.05 1.00
C LEU A 52 5.30 -9.47 2.23
N PRO A 53 5.79 -8.21 2.18
CA PRO A 53 6.41 -7.57 3.33
C PRO A 53 5.46 -7.49 4.53
N PRO A 54 5.94 -7.69 5.78
CA PRO A 54 5.07 -7.72 6.97
C PRO A 54 4.19 -6.49 7.15
N ASP A 55 4.73 -5.29 6.93
CA ASP A 55 3.97 -4.04 7.03
C ASP A 55 2.88 -3.93 5.96
N TYR A 56 3.13 -4.49 4.77
CA TYR A 56 2.13 -4.55 3.70
C TYR A 56 1.03 -5.56 4.03
N VAL A 57 1.38 -6.72 4.60
CA VAL A 57 0.40 -7.68 5.12
C VAL A 57 -0.46 -7.05 6.21
N GLN A 58 0.14 -6.30 7.15
CA GLN A 58 -0.57 -5.58 8.20
C GLN A 58 -1.55 -4.55 7.61
N LEU A 59 -1.11 -3.76 6.63
CA LEU A 59 -1.96 -2.79 5.95
C LEU A 59 -3.12 -3.49 5.23
N GLN A 60 -2.87 -4.57 4.49
CA GLN A 60 -3.90 -5.26 3.72
C GLN A 60 -4.97 -5.90 4.62
N LEU A 61 -4.58 -6.60 5.68
CA LEU A 61 -5.54 -7.16 6.65
C LEU A 61 -6.29 -6.07 7.45
N GLY A 62 -5.63 -4.93 7.64
CA GLY A 62 -6.14 -3.79 8.39
C GLY A 62 -7.11 -2.93 7.60
N ALA A 63 -6.80 -2.63 6.34
CA ALA A 63 -7.44 -1.59 5.52
C ALA A 63 -7.39 -1.87 3.99
N GLY A 64 -7.09 -3.09 3.55
CA GLY A 64 -6.96 -3.42 2.11
C GLY A 64 -8.27 -3.34 1.30
N ASP A 65 -9.41 -3.26 1.98
CA ASP A 65 -10.75 -3.03 1.42
C ASP A 65 -11.24 -1.59 1.58
N VAL A 66 -10.41 -0.68 2.11
CA VAL A 66 -10.78 0.73 2.31
C VAL A 66 -10.69 1.49 0.99
N VAL A 67 -11.71 2.30 0.72
CA VAL A 67 -11.73 3.32 -0.33
C VAL A 67 -11.57 4.69 0.34
N PHE A 68 -10.58 5.46 -0.10
CA PHE A 68 -10.30 6.79 0.45
C PHE A 68 -9.54 7.66 -0.55
N GLY A 69 -10.06 8.87 -0.80
CA GLY A 69 -9.40 9.91 -1.58
C GLY A 69 -9.28 9.56 -3.07
N THR A 70 -8.22 10.05 -3.70
CA THR A 70 -8.01 9.93 -5.16
C THR A 70 -7.06 8.80 -5.55
N LEU A 71 -6.46 8.12 -4.58
CA LEU A 71 -5.55 7.00 -4.82
C LEU A 71 -6.21 5.67 -4.50
N GLU A 72 -5.91 4.67 -5.32
CA GLU A 72 -6.42 3.32 -5.21
C GLU A 72 -5.25 2.33 -5.03
N PRO A 73 -4.83 2.07 -3.78
CA PRO A 73 -3.78 1.09 -3.53
C PRO A 73 -4.16 -0.29 -4.06
N ALA A 74 -3.14 -1.08 -4.41
CA ALA A 74 -3.33 -2.41 -4.94
C ALA A 74 -4.03 -3.32 -3.92
N THR A 75 -4.99 -4.10 -4.38
CA THR A 75 -5.86 -4.99 -3.60
C THR A 75 -5.53 -6.46 -3.91
N LEU A 76 -5.84 -7.39 -3.00
CA LEU A 76 -5.40 -8.79 -3.13
C LEU A 76 -6.38 -9.71 -3.85
N GLN A 77 -7.60 -9.24 -4.02
CA GLN A 77 -8.72 -10.02 -4.55
C GLN A 77 -8.84 -9.82 -6.07
N PRO A 78 -8.85 -10.89 -6.89
CA PRO A 78 -8.94 -10.78 -8.35
C PRO A 78 -10.17 -10.01 -8.87
N GLU A 79 -11.26 -10.02 -8.10
CA GLU A 79 -12.50 -9.31 -8.42
C GLU A 79 -12.40 -7.77 -8.29
N SER A 80 -11.32 -7.25 -7.73
CA SER A 80 -11.09 -5.82 -7.51
C SER A 80 -10.67 -5.04 -8.76
N GLY A 81 -10.69 -5.68 -9.93
CA GLY A 81 -10.49 -5.02 -11.22
C GLY A 81 -9.06 -4.51 -11.44
N HIS A 82 -8.91 -3.23 -11.80
CA HIS A 82 -7.62 -2.63 -12.14
C HIS A 82 -6.67 -2.51 -10.95
N THR A 83 -7.20 -2.50 -9.72
CA THR A 83 -6.38 -2.47 -8.49
C THR A 83 -5.84 -3.84 -8.10
N TYR A 84 -6.27 -4.94 -8.74
CA TYR A 84 -5.80 -6.27 -8.38
C TYR A 84 -4.26 -6.35 -8.50
N ILE A 85 -3.60 -6.78 -7.42
CA ILE A 85 -2.15 -6.77 -7.28
C ILE A 85 -1.44 -7.53 -8.41
N GLY A 86 -2.03 -8.61 -8.94
CA GLY A 86 -1.48 -9.33 -10.08
C GLY A 86 -1.38 -8.43 -11.31
N SER A 87 -2.47 -7.74 -11.65
CA SER A 87 -2.54 -6.79 -12.77
C SER A 87 -1.63 -5.58 -12.56
N VAL A 88 -1.60 -5.02 -11.34
CA VAL A 88 -0.75 -3.87 -11.00
C VAL A 88 0.73 -4.23 -11.14
N VAL A 89 1.13 -5.41 -10.66
CA VAL A 89 2.50 -5.92 -10.79
C VAL A 89 2.86 -6.15 -12.25
N GLU A 90 1.98 -6.80 -13.03
CA GLU A 90 2.20 -7.03 -14.46
C GLU A 90 2.40 -5.71 -15.23
N GLY A 91 1.51 -4.73 -15.04
CA GLY A 91 1.61 -3.41 -15.65
C GLY A 91 2.92 -2.70 -15.29
N ALA A 92 3.29 -2.72 -14.01
CA ALA A 92 4.54 -2.15 -13.54
C ALA A 92 5.77 -2.82 -14.17
N ARG A 93 5.76 -4.15 -14.36
CA ARG A 93 6.86 -4.85 -15.05
C ARG A 93 6.96 -4.43 -16.51
N ALA A 94 5.83 -4.31 -17.20
CA ALA A 94 5.81 -3.80 -18.57
C ALA A 94 6.34 -2.35 -18.66
N ALA A 95 6.12 -1.54 -17.62
CA ALA A 95 6.65 -0.18 -17.47
C ALA A 95 8.11 -0.11 -16.97
N GLY A 96 8.79 -1.25 -16.81
CA GLY A 96 10.21 -1.34 -16.46
C GLY A 96 10.52 -1.34 -14.96
N VAL A 97 9.52 -1.40 -14.08
CA VAL A 97 9.75 -1.49 -12.63
C VAL A 97 10.49 -2.80 -12.30
N PRO A 98 11.66 -2.76 -11.65
CA PRO A 98 12.47 -3.95 -11.37
C PRO A 98 11.79 -4.91 -10.40
N ALA A 99 12.01 -6.20 -10.58
CA ALA A 99 11.41 -7.29 -9.79
C ALA A 99 11.62 -7.16 -8.27
N SER A 100 12.68 -6.47 -7.83
CA SER A 100 12.96 -6.22 -6.42
C SER A 100 12.00 -5.24 -5.75
N LEU A 101 11.27 -4.44 -6.53
CA LEU A 101 10.27 -3.50 -6.04
C LEU A 101 8.89 -4.12 -6.16
N LEU A 102 8.06 -4.00 -5.11
CA LEU A 102 6.66 -4.40 -5.09
C LEU A 102 5.78 -3.18 -5.39
N PRO A 103 5.16 -3.07 -6.57
CA PRO A 103 4.12 -2.08 -6.84
C PRO A 103 2.97 -2.20 -5.84
N ILE A 104 2.66 -1.11 -5.15
CA ILE A 104 1.60 -1.07 -4.12
C ILE A 104 0.45 -0.12 -4.49
N CYS A 105 0.63 0.72 -5.50
CA CYS A 105 -0.41 1.61 -6.03
C CYS A 105 0.03 2.06 -7.43
N GLU A 106 -0.85 1.91 -8.41
CA GLU A 106 -0.72 2.53 -9.72
C GLU A 106 -1.34 3.94 -9.68
N ASN A 107 -0.79 4.86 -10.45
CA ASN A 107 -1.30 6.22 -10.58
C ASN A 107 -0.93 6.80 -11.95
N ASN A 108 -1.86 6.81 -12.90
CA ASN A 108 -1.71 7.42 -14.23
C ASN A 108 -0.47 6.95 -15.01
N GLY A 109 -0.16 5.66 -14.96
CA GLY A 109 1.00 5.03 -15.60
C GLY A 109 2.28 5.06 -14.76
N ALA A 110 2.26 5.74 -13.61
CA ALA A 110 3.31 5.71 -12.62
C ALA A 110 2.97 4.77 -11.45
N TYR A 111 3.96 4.43 -10.63
CA TYR A 111 3.80 3.44 -9.56
C TYR A 111 4.48 3.88 -8.27
N TYR A 112 3.74 3.79 -7.16
CA TYR A 112 4.36 3.72 -5.85
C TYR A 112 4.79 2.29 -5.60
N CYS A 113 6.07 2.09 -5.30
CA CYS A 113 6.66 0.77 -5.12
C CYS A 113 7.33 0.63 -3.76
N LEU A 114 6.98 -0.43 -3.03
CA LEU A 114 7.62 -0.81 -1.78
C LEU A 114 8.92 -1.58 -2.06
N ALA A 115 10.01 -1.10 -1.48
CA ALA A 115 11.33 -1.68 -1.59
C ALA A 115 11.63 -2.69 -0.47
N PRO A 116 12.62 -3.58 -0.64
CA PRO A 116 12.96 -4.61 0.36
C PRO A 116 13.43 -4.03 1.71
N ASP A 117 13.95 -2.81 1.72
CA ASP A 117 14.36 -2.09 2.93
C ASP A 117 13.19 -1.37 3.63
N GLY A 118 11.97 -1.50 3.11
CA GLY A 118 10.75 -0.91 3.64
C GLY A 118 10.42 0.49 3.12
N GLN A 119 11.32 1.12 2.34
CA GLN A 119 11.03 2.43 1.73
C GLN A 119 10.01 2.31 0.60
N VAL A 120 9.20 3.35 0.42
CA VAL A 120 8.37 3.48 -0.79
C VAL A 120 9.06 4.41 -1.76
N GLN A 121 9.11 4.07 -3.05
CA GLN A 121 9.73 4.86 -4.10
C GLN A 121 8.71 5.12 -5.20
N TYR A 122 8.71 6.33 -5.75
CA TYR A 122 7.87 6.65 -6.90
C TYR A 122 8.62 6.32 -8.20
N TRP A 123 7.94 5.61 -9.10
CA TRP A 123 8.44 5.21 -10.40
C TRP A 123 7.59 5.84 -11.49
N ASP A 124 8.19 6.68 -12.31
CA ASP A 124 7.51 7.40 -13.39
C ASP A 124 8.41 7.32 -14.63
N HIS A 125 8.12 6.36 -15.50
CA HIS A 125 8.93 6.03 -16.68
C HIS A 125 10.43 5.80 -16.36
N GLY A 126 10.73 5.41 -15.11
CA GLY A 126 12.07 5.30 -14.56
C GLY A 126 12.12 5.60 -13.05
N PRO A 127 13.26 5.37 -12.39
CA PRO A 127 13.43 5.69 -10.97
C PRO A 127 13.44 7.20 -10.75
N THR A 128 12.64 7.68 -9.80
CA THR A 128 12.63 9.09 -9.40
C THR A 128 13.43 9.32 -8.10
N LYS A 129 13.55 10.59 -7.68
CA LYS A 129 14.11 10.94 -6.36
C LYS A 129 13.06 10.91 -5.25
N GLU A 130 11.77 10.77 -5.59
CA GLU A 130 10.68 10.80 -4.62
C GLU A 130 10.58 9.46 -3.89
N LYS A 131 10.74 9.53 -2.57
CA LYS A 131 10.76 8.38 -1.68
C LYS A 131 10.16 8.72 -0.33
N TRP A 132 9.56 7.72 0.30
CA TRP A 132 9.06 7.77 1.67
C TRP A 132 9.81 6.77 2.53
N ALA A 133 10.10 7.17 3.77
CA ALA A 133 10.95 6.39 4.68
C ALA A 133 10.38 5.01 5.04
N SER A 134 9.07 4.82 4.90
CA SER A 134 8.37 3.56 5.16
C SER A 134 7.01 3.51 4.46
N LEU A 135 6.38 2.34 4.43
CA LEU A 135 4.99 2.20 4.01
C LEU A 135 4.05 3.09 4.86
N ALA A 136 4.27 3.17 6.17
CA ALA A 136 3.49 4.04 7.05
C ALA A 136 3.65 5.53 6.70
N ALA A 137 4.86 5.96 6.32
CA ALA A 137 5.09 7.33 5.85
C ALA A 137 4.32 7.61 4.56
N TRP A 138 4.33 6.68 3.61
CA TRP A 138 3.54 6.80 2.37
C TRP A 138 2.03 6.85 2.63
N VAL A 139 1.50 5.95 3.48
CA VAL A 139 0.07 5.97 3.85
C VAL A 139 -0.33 7.33 4.43
N ARG A 140 0.49 7.88 5.34
CA ARG A 140 0.22 9.15 6.00
C ARG A 140 0.33 10.36 5.08
N GLU A 141 1.42 10.44 4.33
CA GLU A 141 1.81 11.65 3.59
C GLU A 141 1.25 11.69 2.17
N VAL A 142 0.83 10.54 1.63
CA VAL A 142 0.33 10.41 0.27
C VAL A 142 -1.12 9.96 0.29
N TRP A 143 -1.42 8.76 0.77
CA TRP A 143 -2.79 8.22 0.66
C TRP A 143 -3.80 9.01 1.49
N LEU A 144 -3.52 9.23 2.78
CA LEU A 144 -4.38 10.06 3.64
C LEU A 144 -4.42 11.54 3.26
N SER A 145 -3.45 12.01 2.47
CA SER A 145 -3.40 13.39 1.96
C SER A 145 -3.98 13.53 0.56
N SER A 146 -4.60 12.46 0.01
CA SER A 146 -5.14 12.43 -1.36
C SER A 146 -6.64 12.79 -1.47
N ALA A 147 -7.29 13.06 -0.33
CA ALA A 147 -8.68 13.49 -0.24
C ALA A 147 -8.83 15.02 -0.35
#